data_AF-A0A496L944-F1
#
_entry.id   AF-A0A496L944-F1
#
_cell.length_a   1.000
_cell.length_b   1.000
_cell.length_c   1.000
_cell.angle_alpha   90.00
_cell.angle_beta   90.00
_cell.angle_gamma   90.00
#
_symmetry.space_group_name_H-M   'P 1'
#
loop_
_entity.id
_entity.type
_entity.pdbx_description
1 polymer ?
#
loop_
_entity_poly.entity_id
_entity_poly.type
_entity_poly.pdbx_seq_one_letter_code
_entity_poly.pdbx_strand_id
1 'polypeptide(L)'
;MAYLIELFYYSKKNRYRVIILGLMLLSFGIGTMSKIVLLELLVKTVSILFFKNKVKVKHLVVALVVLLVAFVAMQSIRYNNSVKSFNRNGFLITYIVGNTSAFDTLEPNSSTHCGENVFRVYYAVNKKFGRSGIKPVDPILPFIHKPLETNTYTAMYPFFKDFGYWGVGVFALLYGLLFGWIFRRAQQGSPMFIILNAMVVFVVVMQYAGDIMITNISGYIKQILLLALPFVAGKYKLFRRTAG
;
A
#
# COMPACT_ATOMS: atom_id res chain seq x y z
N MET A 1 -4.90 -10.06 -4.80
CA MET A 1 -6.38 -10.18 -4.70
C MET A 1 -6.83 -11.60 -4.43
N ALA A 2 -6.46 -12.60 -5.26
CA ALA A 2 -6.88 -14.00 -5.06
C ALA A 2 -6.62 -14.54 -3.64
N TYR A 3 -5.42 -14.29 -3.08
CA TYR A 3 -5.08 -14.64 -1.70
C TYR A 3 -6.10 -14.11 -0.67
N LEU A 4 -6.50 -12.84 -0.79
CA LEU A 4 -7.42 -12.19 0.15
C LEU A 4 -8.83 -12.79 0.07
N ILE A 5 -9.30 -13.10 -1.13
CA ILE A 5 -10.60 -13.73 -1.36
C ILE A 5 -10.62 -15.13 -0.72
N GLU A 6 -9.60 -15.95 -1.01
CA GLU A 6 -9.49 -17.31 -0.47
C GLU A 6 -9.31 -17.31 1.06
N LEU A 7 -8.58 -16.34 1.61
CA LEU A 7 -8.43 -16.16 3.06
C LEU A 7 -9.77 -15.77 3.73
N PHE A 8 -10.52 -14.87 3.11
CA PHE A 8 -11.84 -14.48 3.63
C PHE A 8 -12.79 -15.68 3.64
N TYR A 9 -12.87 -16.43 2.54
CA TYR A 9 -13.67 -17.65 2.41
C TYR A 9 -12.94 -18.93 2.83
N TYR A 10 -12.02 -18.83 3.80
CA TYR A 10 -11.27 -19.98 4.30
C TYR A 10 -12.19 -21.13 4.77
N SER A 11 -11.91 -22.34 4.28
CA SER A 11 -12.58 -23.61 4.53
C SER A 11 -11.55 -24.76 4.49
N LYS A 12 -11.91 -25.96 4.98
CA LYS A 12 -11.00 -27.13 4.92
C LYS A 12 -10.59 -27.48 3.48
N LYS A 13 -11.43 -27.19 2.48
CA LYS A 13 -11.20 -27.50 1.06
C LYS A 13 -10.18 -26.57 0.39
N ASN A 14 -10.17 -25.28 0.74
CA ASN A 14 -9.26 -24.30 0.14
C ASN A 14 -8.02 -23.99 0.99
N ARG A 15 -7.81 -24.70 2.11
CA ARG A 15 -6.65 -24.51 3.00
C ARG A 15 -5.32 -24.49 2.26
N TYR A 16 -5.14 -25.43 1.32
CA TYR A 16 -3.91 -25.56 0.54
C TYR A 16 -3.72 -24.38 -0.40
N ARG A 17 -4.81 -23.86 -1.01
CA ARG A 17 -4.75 -22.69 -1.88
C ARG A 17 -4.33 -21.44 -1.12
N VAL A 18 -4.87 -21.24 0.08
CA VAL A 18 -4.48 -20.10 0.94
C VAL A 18 -3.01 -20.19 1.34
N ILE A 19 -2.53 -21.38 1.72
CA ILE A 19 -1.13 -21.60 2.07
C ILE A 19 -0.21 -21.37 0.87
N ILE A 20 -0.52 -21.95 -0.29
CA ILE A 20 0.27 -21.79 -1.52
C ILE A 20 0.33 -20.32 -1.93
N LEU A 21 -0.82 -19.63 -2.01
CA LEU A 21 -0.86 -18.22 -2.38
C LEU A 21 -0.13 -17.33 -1.38
N GLY A 22 -0.23 -17.64 -0.08
CA GLY A 22 0.51 -16.93 0.97
C GLY A 22 2.02 -17.14 0.85
N LEU A 23 2.46 -18.39 0.64
CA LEU A 23 3.87 -18.71 0.41
C LEU A 23 4.42 -18.06 -0.86
N MET A 24 3.66 -18.04 -1.96
CA MET A 24 4.06 -17.35 -3.18
C MET A 24 4.30 -15.86 -2.95
N LEU A 25 3.42 -15.18 -2.20
CA LEU A 25 3.59 -13.75 -1.88
C LEU A 25 4.78 -13.52 -0.94
N LEU A 26 4.99 -14.43 0.02
CA LEU A 26 6.12 -14.39 0.94
C LEU A 26 7.45 -14.60 0.20
N SER A 27 7.53 -15.61 -0.66
CA SER A 27 8.70 -15.87 -1.53
C SER A 27 8.96 -14.70 -2.48
N PHE A 28 7.92 -14.09 -3.03
CA PHE A 28 8.06 -12.89 -3.87
C PHE A 28 8.62 -11.70 -3.08
N GLY A 29 8.14 -11.46 -1.85
CA GLY A 29 8.67 -10.41 -0.98
C GLY A 29 10.14 -10.62 -0.61
N ILE A 30 10.53 -11.86 -0.29
CA ILE A 30 11.92 -12.20 0.02
C ILE A 30 12.80 -12.09 -1.23
N GLY A 31 12.37 -12.63 -2.38
CA GLY A 31 13.13 -12.61 -3.62
C GLY A 31 13.38 -11.19 -4.16
N THR A 32 12.42 -10.28 -3.95
CA THR A 32 12.58 -8.86 -4.31
C THR A 32 13.24 -8.02 -3.22
N MET A 33 13.56 -8.62 -2.06
CA MET A 33 14.02 -7.92 -0.86
C MET A 33 13.09 -6.76 -0.44
N SER A 34 11.80 -6.84 -0.77
CA SER A 34 10.83 -5.78 -0.56
C SER A 34 10.15 -5.88 0.79
N LYS A 35 10.54 -5.00 1.73
CA LYS A 35 9.88 -4.84 3.03
C LYS A 35 8.41 -4.46 2.89
N ILE A 36 8.07 -3.70 1.84
CA ILE A 36 6.71 -3.23 1.57
C ILE A 36 5.78 -4.40 1.26
N VAL A 37 6.21 -5.36 0.44
CA VAL A 37 5.40 -6.55 0.08
C VAL A 37 5.11 -7.42 1.31
N LEU A 38 6.10 -7.61 2.19
CA LEU A 38 5.92 -8.37 3.42
C LEU A 38 4.97 -7.67 4.40
N LEU A 39 5.10 -6.35 4.54
CA LEU A 39 4.18 -5.54 5.33
C LEU A 39 2.76 -5.59 4.76
N GLU A 40 2.62 -5.50 3.44
CA GLU A 40 1.35 -5.58 2.74
C GLU A 40 0.65 -6.92 3.02
N LEU A 41 1.38 -8.03 2.91
CA LEU A 41 0.86 -9.36 3.20
C LEU A 41 0.39 -9.45 4.66
N LEU A 42 1.20 -9.01 5.62
CA LEU A 42 0.88 -9.09 7.04
C LEU A 42 -0.33 -8.23 7.40
N VAL A 43 -0.32 -6.95 7.04
CA VAL A 43 -1.37 -5.99 7.38
C VAL A 43 -2.71 -6.42 6.79
N LYS A 44 -2.74 -6.84 5.52
CA LYS A 44 -3.99 -7.28 4.89
C LYS A 44 -4.52 -8.58 5.49
N THR A 45 -3.65 -9.54 5.80
CA THR A 45 -4.01 -10.81 6.44
C THR A 45 -4.64 -10.58 7.80
N VAL A 46 -3.94 -9.81 8.63
CA VAL A 46 -4.39 -9.43 9.97
C VAL A 46 -5.73 -8.70 9.92
N SER A 47 -5.89 -7.77 8.98
CA SER A 47 -7.13 -7.02 8.80
C SER A 47 -8.32 -7.94 8.50
N ILE A 48 -8.15 -8.92 7.61
CA ILE A 48 -9.22 -9.90 7.32
C ILE A 48 -9.54 -10.76 8.55
N LEU A 49 -8.52 -11.23 9.26
CA LEU A 49 -8.70 -12.06 10.45
C LEU A 49 -9.34 -11.30 11.62
N PHE A 50 -9.12 -9.98 11.70
CA PHE A 50 -9.79 -9.08 12.63
C PHE A 50 -11.31 -9.05 12.38
N PHE A 51 -11.76 -8.83 11.14
CA PHE A 51 -13.19 -8.88 10.80
C PHE A 51 -13.82 -10.27 10.99
N LYS A 52 -13.01 -11.34 10.99
CA LYS A 52 -13.46 -12.71 11.30
C LYS A 52 -13.43 -13.03 12.81
N ASN A 53 -13.08 -12.07 13.67
CA ASN A 53 -12.92 -12.25 15.12
C ASN A 53 -11.95 -13.39 15.50
N LYS A 54 -10.96 -13.68 14.65
CA LYS A 54 -9.95 -14.72 14.89
C LYS A 54 -8.66 -14.20 15.51
N VAL A 55 -8.43 -12.89 15.45
CA VAL A 55 -7.24 -12.23 15.98
C VAL A 55 -7.58 -11.45 17.24
N LYS A 56 -6.88 -11.78 18.33
CA LYS A 56 -6.80 -10.96 19.56
C LYS A 56 -5.57 -10.06 19.50
N VAL A 57 -5.56 -8.95 20.25
CA VAL A 57 -4.46 -7.95 20.33
C VAL A 57 -3.09 -8.60 20.52
N LYS A 58 -2.97 -9.66 21.33
CA LYS A 58 -1.72 -10.41 21.52
C LYS A 58 -1.08 -10.94 20.23
N HIS A 59 -1.88 -11.36 19.25
CA HIS A 59 -1.36 -11.86 17.97
C HIS A 59 -0.86 -10.71 17.09
N LEU A 60 -1.39 -9.50 17.24
CA LEU A 60 -0.89 -8.30 16.57
C LEU A 60 0.52 -7.96 17.04
N VAL A 61 0.74 -8.01 18.36
CA VAL A 61 2.06 -7.76 18.96
C VAL A 61 3.08 -8.79 18.47
N VAL A 62 2.73 -10.08 18.48
CA VAL A 62 3.61 -11.14 17.95
C VAL A 62 3.90 -10.93 16.46
N ALA A 63 2.88 -10.62 15.65
CA ALA A 63 3.05 -10.35 14.23
C ALA A 63 3.98 -9.16 13.97
N LEU A 64 3.85 -8.08 14.74
CA LEU A 64 4.72 -6.92 14.67
C LEU A 64 6.17 -7.25 15.02
N VAL A 65 6.40 -7.99 16.11
CA VAL A 65 7.75 -8.41 16.52
C VAL A 65 8.40 -9.28 15.45
N VAL A 66 7.68 -10.27 14.91
CA VAL A 66 8.17 -11.14 13.83
C VAL A 66 8.55 -10.32 12.59
N LEU A 67 7.75 -9.32 12.24
CA LEU A 67 8.03 -8.44 11.10
C LEU A 67 9.26 -7.56 11.32
N LEU A 68 9.44 -6.99 12.53
CA LEU A 68 10.63 -6.22 12.86
C LEU A 68 11.90 -7.08 12.78
N VAL A 69 11.86 -8.31 13.30
CA VAL A 69 12.98 -9.27 13.19
C VAL A 69 13.27 -9.57 11.73
N ALA A 70 12.24 -9.83 10.91
CA ALA A 70 12.42 -10.07 9.47
C ALA A 70 13.05 -8.87 8.76
N PHE A 71 12.65 -7.64 9.10
CA PHE A 71 13.20 -6.43 8.50
C PHE A 71 14.66 -6.20 8.86
N VAL A 72 15.04 -6.44 10.10
CA VAL A 72 16.43 -6.38 10.55
C VAL A 72 17.25 -7.45 9.83
N ALA A 73 16.76 -8.69 9.76
CA ALA A 73 17.46 -9.78 9.06
C ALA A 73 17.69 -9.46 7.57
N MET A 74 16.66 -9.00 6.85
CA MET A 74 16.79 -8.57 5.46
C MET A 74 17.78 -7.43 5.28
N GLN A 75 17.76 -6.45 6.20
CA GLN A 75 18.70 -5.33 6.16
C GLN A 75 20.14 -5.81 6.36
N SER A 76 20.38 -6.70 7.32
CA SER A 76 21.69 -7.28 7.60
C SER A 76 22.23 -8.07 6.41
N ILE A 77 21.40 -8.87 5.75
CA ILE A 77 21.79 -9.62 4.53
C ILE A 77 22.20 -8.66 3.42
N ARG A 78 21.40 -7.61 3.17
CA ARG A 78 21.70 -6.61 2.14
C ARG A 78 23.00 -5.87 2.44
N TYR A 79 23.27 -5.63 3.72
CA TYR A 79 24.41 -4.85 4.17
C TYR A 79 25.73 -5.65 4.20
N ASN A 80 25.67 -6.96 4.46
CA ASN A 80 26.85 -7.83 4.43
C ASN A 80 27.54 -7.85 3.05
N ASN A 81 26.80 -7.53 1.99
CA ASN A 81 27.31 -7.43 0.62
C ASN A 81 27.91 -6.04 0.29
N SER A 82 27.79 -5.05 1.17
CA SER A 82 28.26 -3.67 0.96
C SER A 82 28.98 -3.15 2.20
N VAL A 83 30.29 -3.39 2.28
CA VAL A 83 31.18 -2.96 3.37
C VAL A 83 31.16 -1.43 3.55
N LYS A 84 30.63 -0.91 4.69
CA LYS A 84 30.97 0.42 5.28
C LYS A 84 30.24 0.76 6.60
N SER A 85 30.69 0.21 7.74
CA SER A 85 30.21 0.49 9.13
C SER A 85 28.71 0.79 9.35
N PHE A 86 27.93 -0.20 9.78
CA PHE A 86 26.50 -0.04 10.05
C PHE A 86 26.30 0.85 11.29
N ASN A 87 26.05 2.14 11.09
CA ASN A 87 25.65 3.04 12.17
C ASN A 87 24.20 2.72 12.56
N ARG A 88 24.04 1.76 13.49
CA ARG A 88 22.75 1.32 14.05
C ARG A 88 21.87 2.49 14.50
N ASN A 89 22.46 3.50 15.13
CA ASN A 89 21.74 4.65 15.64
C ASN A 89 21.25 5.55 14.50
N GLY A 90 22.10 5.80 13.50
CA GLY A 90 21.72 6.55 12.29
C GLY A 90 20.58 5.87 11.52
N PHE A 91 20.62 4.53 11.41
CA PHE A 91 19.56 3.77 10.75
C PHE A 91 18.19 3.95 11.42
N LEU A 92 18.10 3.81 12.75
CA LEU A 92 16.82 3.97 13.45
C LEU A 92 16.28 5.39 13.32
N ILE A 93 17.14 6.40 13.41
CA ILE A 93 16.77 7.81 13.24
C ILE A 93 16.18 8.05 11.83
N THR A 94 16.84 7.54 10.78
CA THR A 94 16.32 7.65 9.40
C THR A 94 14.94 7.00 9.25
N TYR A 95 14.67 5.87 9.90
CA TYR A 95 13.36 5.21 9.80
C TYR A 95 12.26 5.91 10.62
N ILE A 96 12.60 6.51 11.76
CA ILE A 96 11.62 7.17 12.66
C ILE A 96 11.32 8.62 12.26
N VAL A 97 12.30 9.33 11.70
CA VAL A 97 12.19 10.77 11.41
C VAL A 97 12.52 11.11 9.95
N GLY A 98 13.11 10.20 9.17
CA GLY A 98 13.57 10.52 7.81
C GLY A 98 12.48 11.10 6.91
N ASN A 99 11.28 10.52 6.92
CA ASN A 99 10.19 10.95 6.03
C ASN A 99 9.63 12.33 6.39
N THR A 100 9.51 12.64 7.68
CA THR A 100 9.07 13.96 8.16
C THR A 100 10.17 15.00 7.94
N SER A 101 11.43 14.62 8.16
CA SER A 101 12.58 15.48 7.94
C SER A 101 12.79 15.81 6.46
N ALA A 102 12.48 14.88 5.55
CA ALA A 102 12.46 15.14 4.12
C ALA A 102 11.30 16.04 3.71
N PHE A 103 10.12 15.86 4.32
CA PHE A 103 8.98 16.72 4.04
C PHE A 103 9.24 18.19 4.38
N ASP A 104 10.02 18.46 5.43
CA ASP A 104 10.42 19.81 5.85
C ASP A 104 11.28 20.56 4.80
N THR A 105 11.93 19.83 3.88
CA THR A 105 12.73 20.46 2.82
C THR A 105 11.88 20.89 1.61
N LEU A 106 10.55 20.69 1.64
CA LEU A 106 9.67 20.98 0.52
C LEU A 106 9.09 22.38 0.62
N GLU A 107 8.95 23.03 -0.53
CA GLU A 107 8.20 24.27 -0.66
C GLU A 107 6.77 24.00 -1.13
N PRO A 108 5.75 24.67 -0.56
CA PRO A 108 4.36 24.52 -0.99
C PRO A 108 4.18 25.07 -2.42
N ASN A 109 3.32 24.43 -3.22
CA ASN A 109 3.01 24.84 -4.60
C ASN A 109 4.25 24.89 -5.52
N SER A 110 5.26 24.06 -5.26
CA SER A 110 6.52 24.03 -6.01
C SER A 110 6.54 23.03 -7.17
N SER A 111 5.38 22.52 -7.59
CA SER A 111 5.25 21.68 -8.78
C SER A 111 5.41 22.47 -10.07
N THR A 112 6.01 21.85 -11.09
CA THR A 112 6.25 22.53 -12.38
C THR A 112 4.96 22.65 -13.18
N HIS A 113 4.13 21.61 -13.13
CA HIS A 113 2.82 21.58 -13.75
C HIS A 113 1.72 21.36 -12.72
N CYS A 114 0.54 21.93 -13.00
CA CYS A 114 -0.62 21.80 -12.12
C CYS A 114 -0.97 20.32 -11.90
N GLY A 115 -0.97 19.89 -10.63
CA GLY A 115 -1.35 18.54 -10.26
C GLY A 115 -0.43 17.46 -10.83
N GLU A 116 0.85 17.72 -11.11
CA GLU A 116 1.74 16.73 -11.72
C GLU A 116 1.95 15.46 -10.88
N ASN A 117 1.86 15.58 -9.56
CA ASN A 117 1.95 14.45 -8.63
C ASN A 117 0.59 13.78 -8.40
N VAL A 118 -0.46 14.57 -8.18
CA VAL A 118 -1.82 14.10 -7.90
C VAL A 118 -2.49 13.50 -9.15
N PHE A 119 -2.37 14.19 -10.28
CA PHE A 119 -2.94 13.76 -11.57
C PHE A 119 -1.91 13.01 -12.43
N ARG A 120 -0.94 12.36 -11.79
CA ARG A 120 0.10 11.57 -12.46
C ARG A 120 -0.43 10.62 -13.55
N VAL A 121 -1.57 9.94 -13.29
CA VAL A 121 -2.19 9.03 -14.27
C VAL A 121 -2.69 9.79 -15.50
N TYR A 122 -3.24 11.00 -15.33
CA TYR A 122 -3.66 11.84 -16.44
C TYR A 122 -2.47 12.23 -17.33
N TYR A 123 -1.34 12.63 -16.74
CA TYR A 123 -0.10 12.91 -17.48
C TYR A 123 0.44 11.65 -18.19
N ALA A 124 0.43 10.50 -17.53
CA ALA A 124 0.87 9.23 -18.13
C ALA A 124 0.02 8.82 -19.34
N VAL A 125 -1.30 8.98 -19.25
CA VAL A 125 -2.23 8.68 -20.35
C VAL A 125 -2.01 9.63 -21.52
N ASN A 126 -1.99 10.95 -21.28
CA ASN A 126 -1.81 11.92 -22.35
C ASN A 126 -0.46 11.77 -23.06
N LYS A 127 0.61 11.46 -22.31
CA LYS A 127 1.92 11.18 -22.90
C LYS A 127 1.90 9.95 -23.80
N LYS A 128 1.26 8.86 -23.35
CA LYS A 128 1.14 7.61 -24.11
C LYS A 128 0.36 7.78 -25.42
N PHE A 129 -0.65 8.65 -25.44
CA PHE A 129 -1.42 8.96 -26.65
C PHE A 129 -0.82 10.09 -27.51
N GLY A 130 0.38 10.57 -27.19
CA GLY A 130 1.03 11.65 -27.94
C GLY A 130 0.34 13.02 -27.82
N ARG A 131 -0.60 13.18 -26.87
CA ARG A 131 -1.36 14.42 -26.65
C ARG A 131 -0.61 15.48 -25.84
N SER A 132 0.45 15.08 -25.12
CA SER A 132 1.29 15.99 -24.35
C SER A 132 2.75 15.58 -24.37
N GLY A 133 3.65 16.57 -24.37
CA GLY A 133 5.08 16.39 -24.20
C GLY A 133 5.50 16.07 -22.76
N ILE A 134 4.66 16.38 -21.77
CA ILE A 134 4.95 16.30 -20.34
C ILE A 134 5.05 14.83 -19.90
N LYS A 135 6.13 14.49 -19.20
CA LYS A 135 6.32 13.14 -18.63
C LYS A 135 5.64 13.07 -17.26
N PRO A 136 4.97 11.97 -16.91
CA PRO A 136 4.47 11.78 -15.55
C PRO A 136 5.65 11.72 -14.56
N VAL A 137 5.46 12.26 -13.35
CA VAL A 137 6.45 12.16 -12.28
C VAL A 137 6.77 10.69 -11.98
N ASP A 138 8.00 10.37 -11.61
CA ASP A 138 8.38 9.01 -11.26
C ASP A 138 7.78 8.59 -9.90
N PRO A 139 7.28 7.33 -9.75
CA PRO A 139 6.73 6.86 -8.47
C PRO A 139 7.79 6.75 -7.38
N ILE A 140 9.04 6.53 -7.78
CA ILE A 140 10.19 6.41 -6.90
C ILE A 140 10.92 7.74 -7.01
N LEU A 141 10.85 8.53 -5.94
CA LEU A 141 11.49 9.82 -5.89
C LEU A 141 13.01 9.67 -5.78
N PRO A 142 13.78 10.67 -6.24
CA PRO A 142 15.22 10.70 -6.03
C PRO A 142 15.56 10.80 -4.53
N PHE A 143 16.74 10.29 -4.15
CA PHE A 143 17.26 10.46 -2.81
C PHE A 143 17.64 11.92 -2.56
N ILE A 144 17.28 12.42 -1.39
CA ILE A 144 17.91 13.62 -0.80
C ILE A 144 18.96 13.15 0.20
N HIS A 145 20.02 13.94 0.40
CA HIS A 145 21.11 13.61 1.33
C HIS A 145 21.14 14.50 2.57
N LYS A 146 20.31 15.54 2.60
CA LYS A 146 20.13 16.46 3.73
C LYS A 146 18.64 16.64 4.01
N PRO A 147 18.22 16.73 5.27
CA PRO A 147 19.02 16.55 6.49
C PRO A 147 19.38 15.09 6.79
N LEU A 148 18.66 14.12 6.22
CA LEU A 148 18.93 12.68 6.32
C LEU A 148 18.79 12.03 4.95
N GLU A 149 19.56 10.98 4.69
CA GLU A 149 19.47 10.25 3.42
C GLU A 149 18.17 9.45 3.34
N THR A 150 17.28 9.86 2.44
CA THR A 150 15.99 9.19 2.19
C THR A 150 15.44 9.58 0.83
N ASN A 151 14.54 8.74 0.30
CA ASN A 151 13.76 9.02 -0.90
C ASN A 151 12.24 8.90 -0.66
N THR A 152 11.85 8.72 0.60
CA THR A 152 10.46 8.64 1.03
C THR A 152 10.10 9.90 1.79
N TYR A 153 8.87 10.33 1.58
CA TYR A 153 8.26 11.49 2.20
C TYR A 153 6.97 11.03 2.87
N THR A 154 6.27 11.92 3.57
CA THR A 154 4.93 11.61 4.08
C THR A 154 3.91 11.52 2.94
N ALA A 155 2.74 10.95 3.19
CA ALA A 155 1.62 10.97 2.24
C ALA A 155 1.12 12.37 1.88
N MET A 156 1.57 13.41 2.57
CA MET A 156 1.24 14.79 2.24
C MET A 156 2.00 15.28 1.01
N TYR A 157 3.11 14.63 0.63
CA TYR A 157 4.00 15.02 -0.47
C TYR A 157 3.25 15.49 -1.74
N PRO A 158 2.44 14.65 -2.42
CA PRO A 158 1.87 15.02 -3.71
C PRO A 158 0.91 16.22 -3.58
N PHE A 159 0.15 16.28 -2.50
CA PHE A 159 -0.85 17.32 -2.26
C PHE A 159 -0.19 18.65 -1.91
N PHE A 160 0.89 18.61 -1.13
CA PHE A 160 1.65 19.78 -0.71
C PHE A 160 2.45 20.38 -1.87
N LYS A 161 3.11 19.53 -2.66
CA LYS A 161 3.83 19.95 -3.87
C LYS A 161 2.90 20.63 -4.88
N ASP A 162 1.76 20.01 -5.16
CA ASP A 162 0.85 20.49 -6.21
C ASP A 162 -0.04 21.67 -5.78
N PHE A 163 -0.50 21.69 -4.53
CA PHE A 163 -1.54 22.62 -4.07
C PHE A 163 -1.29 23.19 -2.65
N GLY A 164 -0.08 23.02 -2.11
CA GLY A 164 0.31 23.55 -0.81
C GLY A 164 -0.53 23.01 0.36
N TYR A 165 -0.65 23.81 1.42
CA TYR A 165 -1.41 23.44 2.62
C TYR A 165 -2.90 23.16 2.33
N TRP A 166 -3.50 23.91 1.40
CA TRP A 166 -4.88 23.69 0.97
C TRP A 166 -5.08 22.31 0.35
N GLY A 167 -4.14 21.88 -0.51
CA GLY A 167 -4.10 20.53 -1.05
C GLY A 167 -4.15 19.48 0.05
N VAL A 168 -3.27 19.59 1.04
CA VAL A 168 -3.19 18.64 2.15
C VAL A 168 -4.55 18.53 2.87
N GLY A 169 -5.18 19.66 3.19
CA GLY A 169 -6.48 19.68 3.87
C GLY A 169 -7.60 19.03 3.03
N VAL A 170 -7.71 19.41 1.76
CA VAL A 170 -8.76 18.90 0.86
C VAL A 170 -8.60 17.40 0.64
N PHE A 171 -7.40 16.92 0.32
CA PHE A 171 -7.17 15.50 0.06
C PHE A 171 -7.25 14.65 1.33
N ALA A 172 -6.89 15.18 2.49
CA ALA A 172 -7.13 14.50 3.77
C ALA A 172 -8.63 14.26 4.01
N LEU A 173 -9.47 15.27 3.74
CA LEU A 173 -10.94 15.13 3.83
C LEU A 173 -11.47 14.10 2.83
N LEU A 174 -11.03 14.15 1.56
CA LEU A 174 -11.45 13.19 0.54
C LEU A 174 -11.05 11.75 0.92
N TYR A 175 -9.83 11.56 1.40
CA TYR A 175 -9.37 10.26 1.90
C TYR A 175 -10.17 9.80 3.10
N GLY A 176 -10.39 10.67 4.08
CA GLY A 176 -11.18 10.36 5.27
C GLY A 176 -12.61 9.93 4.92
N LEU A 177 -13.28 10.64 4.01
CA LEU A 177 -14.63 10.29 3.55
C LEU A 177 -14.64 8.95 2.79
N LEU A 178 -13.72 8.74 1.85
CA LEU A 178 -13.64 7.50 1.08
C LEU A 178 -13.34 6.29 1.97
N PHE A 179 -12.30 6.39 2.79
CA PHE A 179 -11.87 5.30 3.67
C PHE A 179 -12.90 5.04 4.77
N GLY A 180 -13.49 6.10 5.33
CA GLY A 180 -14.58 5.99 6.30
C GLY A 180 -15.82 5.31 5.73
N TRP A 181 -16.19 5.61 4.48
CA TRP A 181 -17.29 4.94 3.79
C TRP A 181 -17.00 3.45 3.57
N ILE A 182 -15.79 3.09 3.09
CA ILE A 182 -15.38 1.70 2.90
C ILE A 182 -15.43 0.94 4.23
N PHE A 183 -14.90 1.54 5.30
CA PHE A 183 -14.89 0.95 6.63
C PHE A 183 -16.30 0.72 7.18
N ARG A 184 -17.19 1.72 7.07
CA ARG A 184 -18.60 1.59 7.50
C ARG A 184 -19.31 0.45 6.76
N ARG A 185 -19.10 0.32 5.45
CA ARG A 185 -19.66 -0.80 4.65
C ARG A 185 -19.06 -2.15 5.05
N ALA A 186 -17.78 -2.19 5.44
CA ALA A 186 -17.14 -3.40 5.95
C ALA A 186 -17.74 -3.83 7.30
N GLN A 187 -18.02 -2.87 8.21
CA GLN A 187 -18.68 -3.13 9.49
C GLN A 187 -20.11 -3.67 9.33
N GLN A 188 -20.80 -3.32 8.24
CA GLN A 188 -22.10 -3.90 7.87
C GLN A 188 -22.00 -5.36 7.38
N GLY A 189 -20.80 -5.96 7.39
CA GLY A 189 -20.59 -7.37 7.08
C GLY A 189 -20.45 -7.69 5.59
N SER A 190 -20.36 -6.68 4.71
CA SER A 190 -20.21 -6.94 3.27
C SER A 190 -18.83 -7.54 2.96
N PRO A 191 -18.75 -8.77 2.41
CA PRO A 191 -17.47 -9.44 2.12
C PRO A 191 -16.52 -8.63 1.23
N MET A 192 -17.06 -8.01 0.18
CA MET A 192 -16.29 -7.18 -0.74
C MET A 192 -15.67 -5.99 0.00
N PHE A 193 -16.45 -5.30 0.83
CA PHE A 193 -15.95 -4.14 1.58
C PHE A 193 -14.99 -4.53 2.69
N ILE A 194 -15.12 -5.71 3.30
CA ILE A 194 -14.12 -6.21 4.25
C ILE A 194 -12.76 -6.41 3.55
N ILE A 195 -12.75 -6.99 2.34
CA ILE A 195 -11.53 -7.17 1.56
C ILE A 195 -10.97 -5.82 1.09
N LEU A 196 -11.81 -4.90 0.63
CA LEU A 196 -11.40 -3.52 0.29
C LEU A 196 -10.83 -2.79 1.50
N ASN A 197 -11.44 -2.94 2.67
CA ASN A 197 -10.98 -2.31 3.89
C ASN A 197 -9.60 -2.83 4.29
N ALA A 198 -9.29 -4.12 4.09
CA ALA A 198 -7.93 -4.64 4.29
C ALA A 198 -6.90 -3.92 3.41
N MET A 199 -7.28 -3.52 2.19
CA MET A 199 -6.43 -2.71 1.30
C MET A 199 -6.26 -1.28 1.81
N VAL A 200 -7.34 -0.66 2.29
CA VAL A 200 -7.32 0.68 2.90
C VAL A 200 -6.45 0.72 4.14
N VAL A 201 -6.53 -0.27 5.04
CA VAL A 201 -5.68 -0.32 6.24
C VAL A 201 -4.20 -0.32 5.87
N PHE A 202 -3.81 -1.06 4.83
CA PHE A 202 -2.43 -1.02 4.33
C PHE A 202 -2.03 0.36 3.79
N VAL A 203 -2.92 1.03 3.04
CA VAL A 203 -2.71 2.41 2.58
C VAL A 203 -2.49 3.36 3.76
N VAL A 204 -3.33 3.26 4.80
CA VAL A 204 -3.22 4.09 6.01
C VAL A 204 -1.89 3.86 6.73
N VAL A 205 -1.48 2.60 6.92
CA VAL A 205 -0.17 2.26 7.52
C VAL A 205 0.99 2.87 6.72
N MET A 206 0.89 2.86 5.40
CA MET A 206 1.92 3.39 4.52
C MET A 206 1.96 4.92 4.42
N GLN A 207 0.97 5.65 4.96
CA GLN A 207 0.93 7.12 4.88
C GLN A 207 2.15 7.79 5.53
N TYR A 208 2.78 7.12 6.50
CA TYR A 208 4.03 7.59 7.10
C TYR A 208 5.21 7.58 6.10
N ALA A 209 5.21 6.65 5.13
CA ALA A 209 6.31 6.45 4.18
C ALA A 209 6.03 6.99 2.77
N GLY A 210 4.82 7.44 2.50
CA GLY A 210 4.48 8.12 1.26
C GLY A 210 3.03 7.90 0.86
N ASP A 211 2.57 8.67 -0.12
CA ASP A 211 1.25 8.45 -0.68
C ASP A 211 1.31 7.30 -1.67
N ILE A 212 0.95 6.11 -1.21
CA ILE A 212 0.87 4.93 -2.08
C ILE A 212 -0.45 4.85 -2.84
N MET A 213 -1.47 5.61 -2.41
CA MET A 213 -2.83 5.52 -2.96
C MET A 213 -2.98 6.22 -4.31
N ILE A 214 -2.69 7.51 -4.41
CA ILE A 214 -2.67 8.22 -5.70
C ILE A 214 -1.58 7.64 -6.59
N THR A 215 -0.37 7.46 -6.05
CA THR A 215 0.79 6.96 -6.82
C THR A 215 0.48 5.64 -7.55
N ASN A 216 -0.30 4.76 -6.90
CA ASN A 216 -0.70 3.46 -7.45
C ASN A 216 -2.21 3.35 -7.76
N ILE A 217 -2.92 4.46 -7.98
CA ILE A 217 -4.38 4.45 -8.16
C ILE A 217 -4.81 3.54 -9.31
N SER A 218 -4.04 3.50 -10.41
CA SER A 218 -4.31 2.59 -11.53
C SER A 218 -4.21 1.11 -11.14
N GLY A 219 -3.28 0.77 -10.23
CA GLY A 219 -3.16 -0.58 -9.66
C GLY A 219 -4.34 -0.92 -8.77
N TYR A 220 -4.77 0.01 -7.92
CA TYR A 220 -5.94 -0.18 -7.06
C TYR A 220 -7.23 -0.33 -7.87
N ILE A 221 -7.44 0.46 -8.93
CA ILE A 221 -8.59 0.30 -9.83
C ILE A 221 -8.62 -1.12 -10.39
N LYS A 222 -7.49 -1.64 -10.91
CA LYS A 222 -7.41 -3.02 -11.41
C LYS A 222 -7.76 -4.04 -10.32
N GLN A 223 -7.23 -3.85 -9.10
CA GLN A 223 -7.51 -4.75 -7.97
C GLN A 223 -8.99 -4.72 -7.58
N ILE A 224 -9.64 -3.55 -7.56
CA ILE A 224 -11.06 -3.38 -7.27
C ILE A 224 -11.91 -4.07 -8.34
N LEU A 225 -11.58 -3.88 -9.62
CA LEU A 225 -12.26 -4.56 -10.73
C LEU A 225 -12.16 -6.09 -10.59
N LEU A 226 -10.96 -6.62 -10.36
CA LEU A 226 -10.74 -8.05 -10.14
C LEU A 226 -11.49 -8.58 -8.92
N LEU A 227 -11.60 -7.79 -7.85
CA LEU A 227 -12.38 -8.14 -6.67
C LEU A 227 -13.88 -8.16 -6.98
N ALA A 228 -14.38 -7.21 -7.77
CA ALA A 228 -15.80 -7.09 -8.10
C ALA A 228 -16.30 -8.25 -8.98
N LEU A 229 -15.46 -8.79 -9.87
CA LEU A 229 -15.80 -9.87 -10.80
C LEU A 229 -16.57 -11.04 -10.16
N PRO A 230 -16.08 -11.73 -9.10
CA PRO A 230 -16.80 -12.85 -8.49
C PRO A 230 -18.14 -12.44 -7.86
N PHE A 231 -18.25 -11.24 -7.30
CA PHE A 231 -19.50 -10.77 -6.67
C PHE A 231 -20.56 -10.42 -7.72
N VAL A 232 -20.15 -9.79 -8.83
CA VAL A 232 -21.03 -9.50 -9.97
C VAL A 232 -21.44 -10.80 -10.66
N ALA A 233 -20.50 -11.70 -10.94
CA ALA A 233 -20.77 -12.99 -11.55
C ALA A 233 -21.72 -13.86 -10.73
N GLY A 234 -21.56 -13.85 -9.40
CA GLY A 234 -22.47 -14.54 -8.48
C GLY A 234 -23.88 -13.96 -8.48
N LYS A 235 -23.99 -12.62 -8.46
CA LYS A 235 -25.29 -11.92 -8.50
C LYS A 235 -26.09 -12.23 -9.77
N TYR A 236 -25.42 -12.24 -10.92
CA TYR A 236 -26.06 -12.50 -12.22
C TYR A 236 -26.02 -13.98 -12.66
N LYS A 237 -25.56 -14.90 -11.79
CA LYS A 237 -25.46 -16.35 -12.07
C LYS A 237 -24.74 -16.69 -13.39
N LEU A 238 -23.77 -15.87 -13.79
CA LEU A 238 -23.07 -15.96 -15.08
C LEU A 238 -22.36 -17.30 -15.33
N PHE A 239 -22.03 -18.06 -14.28
CA PHE A 239 -21.33 -19.34 -14.37
C PHE A 239 -22.16 -20.52 -13.85
N ARG A 240 -23.50 -20.41 -13.77
CA ARG A 240 -24.32 -21.62 -13.55
C ARG A 240 -24.16 -22.53 -14.75
N ARG A 241 -23.46 -23.67 -14.56
CA ARG A 241 -23.62 -24.83 -15.44
C ARG A 241 -25.10 -25.17 -15.47
N THR A 242 -25.72 -25.04 -16.64
CA THR A 242 -26.93 -25.82 -16.96
C THR A 242 -26.55 -27.28 -16.78
N ALA A 243 -27.07 -27.91 -15.73
CA ALA A 243 -27.02 -29.36 -15.63
C ALA A 243 -27.93 -29.87 -16.77
N GLY A 244 -27.32 -30.41 -17.80
CA GLY A 244 -27.94 -31.35 -18.72
C GLY A 244 -27.65 -32.76 -18.24
#